data_AF-A0A5C6PB34-F1
#
_entry.id   AF-A0A5C6PB34-F1
#
_cell.length_a   1.000
_cell.length_b   1.000
_cell.length_c   1.000
_cell.angle_alpha   90.00
_cell.angle_beta   90.00
_cell.angle_gamma   90.00
#
_symmetry.space_group_name_H-M   'P 1'
#
loop_
_entity.id
_entity.type
_entity.pdbx_description
1 polymer ?
#
loop_
_entity_poly.entity_id
_entity_poly.type
_entity_poly.pdbx_seq_one_letter_code
_entity_poly.pdbx_strand_id
1 'polypeptide(L)'
;MTALSERNSTGLRHWISAVLLLIFIQMVISLVVFGGEFICSSEIAISPFHFCLIQHGEKFCDVWQGPDIKVDVVTTVIIVSLYVPLVFVAFALLSTLFAAYGRDGLLLCLSGALQAASSLLILTGVIAFLMLNQSYLSWKHMTIWFYSCCGVLSELIVVTLLTLVSTKKLNSVYSPNFEPLVEMA
;
A
#
# COMPACT_ATOMS: atom_id res chain seq x y z
N MET A 1 -35.71 -2.30 10.19
CA MET A 1 -34.69 -2.00 9.15
C MET A 1 -33.25 -1.90 9.68
N THR A 2 -33.02 -1.79 10.99
CA THR A 2 -31.69 -1.65 11.61
C THR A 2 -30.83 -2.92 11.58
N ALA A 3 -31.40 -4.09 11.91
CA ALA A 3 -30.64 -5.36 11.97
C ALA A 3 -30.06 -5.84 10.61
N LEU A 4 -30.77 -5.58 9.51
CA LEU A 4 -30.30 -5.90 8.15
C LEU A 4 -29.17 -4.98 7.70
N SER A 5 -29.21 -3.69 8.07
CA SER A 5 -28.13 -2.73 7.79
C SER A 5 -26.86 -3.03 8.60
N GLU A 6 -27.01 -3.45 9.86
CA GLU A 6 -25.91 -3.85 10.74
C GLU A 6 -25.22 -5.15 10.27
N ARG A 7 -25.98 -6.16 9.86
CA ARG A 7 -25.43 -7.42 9.35
C ARG A 7 -24.61 -7.19 8.07
N ASN A 8 -25.10 -6.29 7.21
CA ASN A 8 -24.41 -5.94 5.96
C ASN A 8 -23.15 -5.09 6.21
N SER A 9 -23.15 -4.20 7.21
CA SER A 9 -21.97 -3.41 7.60
C SER A 9 -20.86 -4.28 8.21
N THR A 10 -21.23 -5.27 9.03
CA THR A 10 -20.25 -6.17 9.67
C THR A 10 -19.65 -7.12 8.64
N GLY A 11 -20.45 -7.67 7.72
CA GLY A 11 -19.97 -8.48 6.61
C GLY A 11 -18.98 -7.73 5.72
N LEU A 12 -19.28 -6.47 5.37
CA LEU A 12 -18.38 -5.64 4.56
C LEU A 12 -17.01 -5.43 5.22
N ARG A 13 -16.94 -5.23 6.54
CA ARG A 13 -15.66 -5.09 7.27
C ARG A 13 -14.82 -6.36 7.26
N HIS A 14 -15.46 -7.53 7.35
CA HIS A 14 -14.76 -8.82 7.23
C HIS A 14 -14.21 -9.01 5.82
N TRP A 15 -14.97 -8.61 4.79
CA TRP A 15 -14.49 -8.60 3.42
C TRP A 15 -13.30 -7.65 3.22
N ILE A 16 -13.38 -6.41 3.73
CA ILE A 16 -12.24 -5.46 3.71
C ILE A 16 -11.01 -6.08 4.38
N SER A 17 -11.19 -6.71 5.55
CA SER A 17 -10.09 -7.37 6.27
C SER A 17 -9.49 -8.53 5.47
N ALA A 18 -10.33 -9.35 4.82
CA ALA A 18 -9.87 -10.45 3.98
C ALA A 18 -9.07 -9.94 2.76
N VAL A 19 -9.53 -8.88 2.10
CA VAL A 19 -8.81 -8.27 0.98
C VAL A 19 -7.49 -7.64 1.45
N LEU A 20 -7.46 -6.93 2.58
CA LEU A 20 -6.23 -6.40 3.16
C LEU A 20 -5.23 -7.51 3.51
N LEU A 21 -5.71 -8.65 4.01
CA LEU A 21 -4.86 -9.81 4.27
C LEU A 21 -4.28 -10.39 2.97
N LEU A 22 -5.07 -10.48 1.90
CA LEU A 22 -4.60 -10.91 0.58
C LEU A 22 -3.55 -9.96 0.03
N ILE A 23 -3.79 -8.64 0.09
CA ILE A 23 -2.81 -7.61 -0.31
C ILE A 23 -1.52 -7.77 0.49
N PHE A 24 -1.62 -7.93 1.82
CA PHE A 24 -0.45 -8.10 2.67
C PHE A 24 0.35 -9.36 2.31
N ILE A 25 -0.34 -10.51 2.14
CA ILE A 25 0.29 -11.76 1.72
C ILE A 25 0.96 -11.60 0.36
N GLN A 26 0.28 -10.97 -0.61
CA GLN A 26 0.85 -10.70 -1.92
C GLN A 26 2.11 -9.84 -1.81
N MET A 27 2.10 -8.75 -1.03
CA MET A 27 3.28 -7.91 -0.80
C MET A 27 4.45 -8.71 -0.19
N VAL A 28 4.19 -9.59 0.78
CA VAL A 28 5.21 -10.44 1.41
C VAL A 28 5.75 -11.49 0.45
N ILE A 29 4.88 -12.24 -0.23
CA ILE A 29 5.27 -13.29 -1.19
C ILE A 29 6.09 -12.67 -2.29
N SER A 30 5.59 -11.56 -2.83
CA SER A 30 6.31 -10.78 -3.80
C SER A 30 7.72 -10.54 -3.22
N LEU A 31 7.85 -9.92 -2.05
CA LEU A 31 9.15 -9.46 -1.55
C LEU A 31 10.15 -10.61 -1.42
N VAL A 32 9.69 -11.76 -0.96
CA VAL A 32 10.53 -12.95 -0.74
C VAL A 32 10.92 -13.63 -2.06
N VAL A 33 10.00 -13.70 -3.04
CA VAL A 33 10.19 -14.53 -4.24
C VAL A 33 10.97 -13.79 -5.33
N PHE A 34 10.71 -12.51 -5.53
CA PHE A 34 11.22 -11.79 -6.70
C PHE A 34 12.39 -10.84 -6.41
N GLY A 35 12.83 -10.76 -5.14
CA GLY A 35 14.02 -9.99 -4.74
C GLY A 35 13.93 -8.48 -4.99
N GLY A 36 12.76 -7.96 -5.36
CA GLY A 36 12.53 -6.55 -5.61
C GLY A 36 13.12 -6.00 -6.92
N GLU A 37 13.48 -6.84 -7.89
CA GLU A 37 13.98 -6.37 -9.20
C GLU A 37 12.85 -5.71 -10.00
N PHE A 38 12.97 -4.43 -10.38
CA PHE A 38 11.95 -3.69 -11.15
C PHE A 38 12.18 -3.76 -12.67
N ILE A 39 13.45 -3.73 -13.08
CA ILE A 39 13.86 -3.80 -14.49
C ILE A 39 14.80 -4.98 -14.63
N CYS A 40 14.55 -5.85 -15.62
CA CYS A 40 15.41 -6.97 -15.95
C CYS A 40 15.49 -7.10 -17.48
N SER A 41 16.72 -7.05 -17.98
CA SER A 41 17.08 -7.23 -19.38
C SER A 41 18.14 -8.34 -19.47
N SER A 42 18.57 -8.69 -20.69
CA SER A 42 19.67 -9.64 -20.90
C SER A 42 21.02 -9.12 -20.40
N GLU A 43 21.15 -7.82 -20.21
CA GLU A 43 22.43 -7.14 -19.88
C GLU A 43 22.42 -6.46 -18.50
N ILE A 44 21.24 -6.16 -17.95
CA ILE A 44 21.09 -5.40 -16.70
C ILE A 44 19.92 -5.91 -15.87
N ALA A 45 20.05 -5.84 -14.56
CA ALA A 45 18.96 -5.99 -13.61
C ALA A 45 19.02 -4.86 -12.58
N ILE A 46 17.91 -4.17 -12.36
CA ILE A 46 17.84 -2.99 -11.50
C ILE A 46 16.78 -3.19 -10.42
N SER A 47 17.21 -3.03 -9.17
CA SER A 47 16.40 -3.04 -7.97
C SER A 47 16.60 -1.72 -7.22
N PRO A 48 15.68 -1.33 -6.31
CA PRO A 48 15.90 -0.19 -5.41
C PRO A 48 17.20 -0.28 -4.59
N PHE A 49 17.78 -1.47 -4.40
CA PHE A 49 18.98 -1.67 -3.57
C PHE A 49 20.27 -1.86 -4.36
N HIS A 50 20.16 -2.38 -5.58
CA HIS A 50 21.32 -2.80 -6.35
C HIS A 50 21.11 -2.56 -7.84
N PHE A 51 22.23 -2.32 -8.51
CA PHE A 51 22.34 -2.33 -9.96
C PHE A 51 23.24 -3.50 -10.33
N CYS A 52 22.72 -4.43 -11.13
CA CYS A 52 23.48 -5.59 -11.58
C CYS A 52 23.70 -5.54 -13.09
N LEU A 53 24.94 -5.83 -13.50
CA LEU A 53 25.31 -6.11 -14.87
C LEU A 53 25.31 -7.62 -15.11
N ILE A 54 24.73 -8.05 -16.22
CA ILE A 54 24.70 -9.45 -16.63
C ILE A 54 25.71 -9.62 -17.77
N GLN A 55 26.86 -10.24 -17.47
CA GLN A 55 27.88 -10.55 -18.47
C GLN A 55 28.12 -12.05 -18.51
N HIS A 56 28.02 -12.66 -19.69
CA HIS A 56 28.23 -14.10 -19.90
C HIS A 56 27.37 -15.03 -19.01
N GLY A 57 26.20 -14.55 -18.57
CA GLY A 57 25.30 -15.29 -17.67
C GLY A 57 25.61 -15.12 -16.17
N GLU A 58 26.67 -14.40 -15.81
CA GLU A 58 26.99 -14.05 -14.43
C GLU A 58 26.42 -12.65 -14.09
N LYS A 59 25.81 -12.55 -12.91
CA LYS A 59 25.27 -11.29 -12.35
C LYS A 59 26.33 -10.64 -11.46
N PHE A 60 26.85 -9.50 -11.87
CA PHE A 60 27.74 -8.65 -11.08
C PHE A 60 26.94 -7.49 -10.50
N CYS A 61 26.72 -7.49 -9.20
CA CYS A 61 25.84 -6.53 -8.52
C CYS A 61 26.66 -5.54 -7.70
N ASP A 62 26.50 -4.26 -8.00
CA ASP A 62 26.98 -3.17 -7.17
C ASP A 62 25.81 -2.58 -6.39
N VAL A 63 26.07 -2.27 -5.10
CA VAL A 63 25.18 -1.41 -4.32
C VAL A 63 25.21 -0.04 -4.99
N TRP A 64 24.07 0.68 -5.00
CA TRP A 64 24.01 2.06 -5.49
C TRP A 64 24.94 2.98 -4.69
N GLN A 65 26.23 3.00 -5.03
CA GLN A 65 27.25 3.91 -4.50
C GLN A 65 27.61 4.89 -5.60
N GLY A 66 26.73 5.85 -5.82
CA GLY A 66 27.06 7.02 -6.63
C GLY A 66 27.88 8.01 -5.79
N PRO A 67 28.85 8.73 -6.37
CA PRO A 67 29.54 9.83 -5.69
C PRO A 67 28.64 11.05 -5.41
N ASP A 68 27.38 11.02 -5.89
CA ASP A 68 26.43 12.11 -5.81
C ASP A 68 25.38 11.86 -4.71
N ILE A 69 25.45 12.68 -3.66
CA ILE A 69 24.54 12.67 -2.49
C ILE A 69 23.06 12.73 -2.92
N LYS A 70 22.75 13.38 -4.05
CA LYS A 70 21.36 13.47 -4.55
C LYS A 70 20.79 12.11 -4.96
N VAL A 71 21.62 11.26 -5.57
CA VAL A 71 21.20 9.92 -6.00
C VAL A 71 20.92 9.03 -4.78
N ASP A 72 21.71 9.18 -3.72
CA ASP A 72 21.57 8.43 -2.49
C ASP A 72 20.27 8.78 -1.73
N VAL A 73 19.93 10.07 -1.66
CA VAL A 73 18.65 10.54 -1.07
C VAL A 73 17.45 10.02 -1.86
N VAL A 74 17.47 10.11 -3.19
CA VAL A 74 16.36 9.61 -4.03
C VAL A 74 16.20 8.10 -3.89
N THR A 75 17.31 7.35 -3.86
CA THR A 75 17.30 5.89 -3.66
C THR A 75 16.70 5.52 -2.31
N THR A 76 17.09 6.24 -1.25
CA THR A 76 16.52 6.07 0.09
C THR A 76 15.02 6.35 0.09
N VAL A 77 14.57 7.41 -0.58
CA VAL A 77 13.14 7.72 -0.72
C VAL A 77 12.41 6.59 -1.43
N ILE A 78 12.95 6.05 -2.53
CA ILE A 78 12.36 4.91 -3.24
C ILE A 78 12.22 3.69 -2.32
N ILE A 79 13.28 3.34 -1.60
CA ILE A 79 13.27 2.19 -0.67
C ILE A 79 12.22 2.41 0.41
N VAL A 80 12.24 3.55 1.11
CA VAL A 80 11.27 3.85 2.17
C VAL A 80 9.85 3.82 1.62
N SER A 81 9.62 4.44 0.47
CA SER A 81 8.32 4.50 -0.22
C SER A 81 7.77 3.14 -0.64
N LEU A 82 8.61 2.16 -0.95
CA LEU A 82 8.16 0.83 -1.38
C LEU A 82 8.02 -0.16 -0.22
N TYR A 83 8.77 0.05 0.88
CA TYR A 83 8.84 -0.90 1.99
C TYR A 83 8.03 -0.50 3.23
N VAL A 84 7.93 0.79 3.55
CA VAL A 84 7.05 1.29 4.64
C VAL A 84 5.57 0.92 4.43
N PRO A 85 5.02 0.93 3.19
CA PRO A 85 3.67 0.45 2.93
C PRO A 85 3.38 -0.95 3.48
N LEU A 86 4.36 -1.87 3.53
CA LEU A 86 4.16 -3.20 4.09
C LEU A 86 3.73 -3.13 5.56
N VAL A 87 4.40 -2.25 6.32
CA VAL A 87 4.12 -2.02 7.74
C VAL A 87 2.77 -1.32 7.90
N PHE A 88 2.48 -0.30 7.08
CA PHE A 88 1.21 0.42 7.14
C PHE A 88 0.01 -0.47 6.80
N VAL A 89 0.13 -1.36 5.81
CA VAL A 89 -0.94 -2.32 5.46
C VAL A 89 -1.18 -3.31 6.60
N ALA A 90 -0.13 -3.78 7.29
CA ALA A 90 -0.30 -4.63 8.47
C ALA A 90 -1.05 -3.90 9.61
N PHE A 91 -0.72 -2.64 9.87
CA PHE A 91 -1.45 -1.82 10.86
C PHE A 91 -2.89 -1.52 10.41
N ALA A 92 -3.12 -1.26 9.13
CA ALA A 92 -4.46 -1.06 8.58
C ALA A 92 -5.32 -2.32 8.75
N LEU A 93 -4.76 -3.50 8.47
CA LEU A 93 -5.42 -4.79 8.70
C LEU A 93 -5.81 -4.95 10.17
N LEU A 94 -4.85 -4.75 11.09
CA LEU A 94 -5.09 -4.86 12.54
C LEU A 94 -6.18 -3.88 13.00
N SER A 95 -6.12 -2.63 12.55
CA SER A 95 -7.11 -1.60 12.87
C SER A 95 -8.51 -1.97 12.33
N THR A 96 -8.59 -2.57 11.13
CA THR A 96 -9.86 -3.02 10.55
C THR A 96 -10.45 -4.19 11.34
N LEU A 97 -9.62 -5.14 11.77
CA LEU A 97 -10.05 -6.26 12.61
C LEU A 97 -10.60 -5.74 13.94
N PHE A 98 -9.89 -4.85 14.63
CA PHE A 98 -10.40 -4.24 15.85
C PHE A 98 -11.66 -3.41 15.63
N ALA A 99 -11.78 -2.68 14.52
CA ALA A 99 -13.00 -1.96 14.15
C ALA A 99 -14.19 -2.91 13.84
N ALA A 100 -13.92 -4.14 13.40
CA ALA A 100 -14.95 -5.15 13.19
C ALA A 100 -15.49 -5.71 14.51
N TYR A 101 -14.62 -5.95 15.49
CA TYR A 101 -15.00 -6.46 16.82
C TYR A 101 -15.56 -5.37 17.75
N GLY A 102 -14.87 -4.24 17.86
CA GLY A 102 -15.22 -3.13 18.77
C GLY A 102 -16.22 -2.14 18.20
N ARG A 103 -16.61 -2.28 16.93
CA ARG A 103 -17.51 -1.37 16.19
C ARG A 103 -17.06 0.10 16.18
N ASP A 104 -15.78 0.37 16.38
CA ASP A 104 -15.23 1.73 16.45
C ASP A 104 -14.99 2.33 15.05
N GLY A 105 -15.64 3.46 14.77
CA GLY A 105 -15.48 4.20 13.51
C GLY A 105 -14.13 4.91 13.39
N LEU A 106 -13.48 5.27 14.51
CA LEU A 106 -12.19 5.93 14.52
C LEU A 106 -11.09 4.98 14.04
N LEU A 107 -11.11 3.72 14.50
CA LEU A 107 -10.21 2.67 14.01
C LEU A 107 -10.40 2.38 12.52
N LEU A 108 -11.64 2.47 12.01
CA LEU A 108 -11.89 2.30 10.58
C LEU A 108 -11.35 3.49 9.78
N CYS A 109 -11.46 4.71 10.30
CA CYS A 109 -10.88 5.90 9.71
C CYS A 109 -9.34 5.84 9.68
N LEU A 110 -8.72 5.42 10.79
CA LEU A 110 -7.28 5.19 10.88
C LEU A 110 -6.82 4.15 9.85
N SER A 111 -7.55 3.04 9.71
CA SER A 111 -7.27 2.03 8.68
C SER A 111 -7.30 2.64 7.28
N GLY A 112 -8.35 3.41 6.96
CA GLY A 112 -8.46 4.10 5.68
C GLY A 112 -7.30 5.09 5.43
N ALA A 113 -6.88 5.83 6.46
CA ALA A 113 -5.74 6.75 6.35
C ALA A 113 -4.42 6.02 6.09
N LEU A 114 -4.18 4.89 6.77
CA LEU A 114 -2.99 4.06 6.55
C LEU A 114 -2.96 3.44 5.15
N GLN A 115 -4.12 2.97 4.65
CA GLN A 115 -4.23 2.46 3.27
C GLN A 115 -3.96 3.56 2.25
N ALA A 116 -4.53 4.76 2.45
CA ALA A 116 -4.31 5.91 1.57
C ALA A 116 -2.82 6.34 1.56
N ALA A 117 -2.20 6.43 2.75
CA ALA A 117 -0.79 6.73 2.89
C ALA A 117 0.09 5.67 2.20
N SER A 118 -0.26 4.39 2.34
CA SER A 118 0.43 3.28 1.65
C SER A 118 0.37 3.42 0.13
N SER A 119 -0.81 3.70 -0.42
CA SER A 119 -0.99 3.93 -1.86
C SER A 119 -0.16 5.10 -2.36
N LEU A 120 -0.15 6.22 -1.63
CA LEU A 120 0.64 7.39 -1.99
C LEU A 120 2.15 7.09 -1.96
N LEU A 121 2.61 6.39 -0.92
CA LEU A 121 4.02 6.00 -0.81
C LEU A 121 4.43 5.07 -1.96
N ILE A 122 3.65 4.03 -2.27
CA ILE A 122 3.94 3.14 -3.40
C ILE A 122 4.00 3.94 -4.70
N LEU A 123 3.00 4.80 -4.95
CA LEU A 123 2.96 5.63 -6.16
C LEU A 123 4.20 6.54 -6.25
N THR A 124 4.56 7.23 -5.17
CA THR A 124 5.77 8.07 -5.11
C THR A 124 7.03 7.27 -5.36
N GLY A 125 7.17 6.09 -4.74
CA GLY A 125 8.33 5.21 -4.93
C GLY A 125 8.47 4.73 -6.37
N VAL A 126 7.36 4.30 -6.99
CA VAL A 126 7.33 3.89 -8.40
C VAL A 126 7.68 5.06 -9.32
N ILE A 127 7.08 6.24 -9.14
CA ILE A 127 7.40 7.42 -9.97
C ILE A 127 8.87 7.81 -9.82
N ALA A 128 9.38 7.89 -8.59
CA ALA A 128 10.77 8.24 -8.33
C ALA A 128 11.73 7.23 -8.96
N PHE A 129 11.43 5.93 -8.87
CA PHE A 129 12.22 4.87 -9.49
C PHE A 129 12.24 4.99 -11.03
N LEU A 130 11.09 5.25 -11.64
CA LEU A 130 10.98 5.43 -13.10
C LEU A 130 11.74 6.68 -13.57
N MET A 131 11.64 7.80 -12.83
CA MET A 131 12.38 9.03 -13.13
C MET A 131 13.90 8.81 -13.05
N LEU A 132 14.37 8.09 -12.03
CA LEU A 132 15.79 7.79 -11.86
C LEU A 132 16.34 6.90 -12.98
N ASN A 133 15.54 5.94 -13.45
CA ASN A 133 15.96 4.92 -14.42
C ASN A 133 15.39 5.15 -15.83
N GLN A 134 15.02 6.39 -16.17
CA GLN A 134 14.33 6.72 -17.42
C GLN A 134 15.02 6.19 -18.69
N SER A 135 16.35 6.14 -18.70
CA SER A 135 17.14 5.64 -19.83
C SER A 135 17.00 4.13 -20.09
N TYR A 136 16.59 3.37 -19.07
CA TYR A 136 16.44 1.92 -19.13
C TYR A 136 14.97 1.48 -19.20
N LEU A 137 14.03 2.44 -19.29
CA LEU A 137 12.60 2.14 -19.35
C LEU A 137 12.20 1.56 -20.70
N SER A 138 11.86 0.28 -20.69
CA SER A 138 11.14 -0.38 -21.77
C SER A 138 10.14 -1.35 -21.17
N TRP A 139 8.90 -1.35 -21.68
CA TRP A 139 7.85 -2.26 -21.24
C TRP A 139 8.26 -3.75 -21.33
N LYS A 140 9.16 -4.07 -22.26
CA LYS A 140 9.71 -5.42 -22.43
C LYS A 140 10.63 -5.85 -21.28
N HIS A 141 11.25 -4.89 -20.60
CA HIS A 141 12.21 -5.12 -19.52
C HIS A 141 11.60 -4.95 -18.13
N MET A 142 10.32 -4.61 -18.04
CA MET A 142 9.62 -4.52 -16.75
C MET A 142 9.37 -5.93 -16.20
N THR A 143 9.72 -6.13 -14.94
CA THR A 143 9.56 -7.42 -14.28
C THR A 143 8.15 -7.59 -13.73
N ILE A 144 7.83 -8.82 -13.33
CA ILE A 144 6.61 -9.13 -12.59
C ILE A 144 6.50 -8.37 -11.27
N TRP A 145 7.62 -7.94 -10.69
CA TRP A 145 7.65 -7.10 -9.50
C TRP A 145 6.92 -5.77 -9.71
N PHE A 146 7.29 -5.07 -10.79
CA PHE A 146 6.71 -3.79 -11.14
C PHE A 146 5.20 -3.92 -11.34
N TYR A 147 4.77 -4.94 -12.08
CA TYR A 147 3.34 -5.20 -12.28
C TYR A 147 2.63 -5.57 -10.98
N SER A 148 3.26 -6.34 -10.09
CA SER A 148 2.71 -6.63 -8.76
C SER A 148 2.55 -5.36 -7.92
N CYS A 149 3.51 -4.42 -7.95
CA CYS A 149 3.40 -3.14 -7.26
C CYS A 149 2.22 -2.31 -7.79
N CYS A 150 2.04 -2.25 -9.12
CA CYS A 150 0.89 -1.59 -9.74
C CYS A 150 -0.44 -2.27 -9.37
N GLY A 151 -0.46 -3.60 -9.31
CA GLY A 151 -1.60 -4.38 -8.84
C GLY A 151 -1.99 -4.01 -7.41
N VAL A 152 -1.05 -4.15 -6.47
CA VAL A 152 -1.22 -3.77 -5.05
C VAL A 152 -1.70 -2.33 -4.89
N LEU A 153 -1.14 -1.39 -5.67
CA LEU A 153 -1.59 -0.01 -5.66
C LEU A 153 -3.07 0.13 -6.03
N SER A 154 -3.49 -0.52 -7.12
CA SER A 154 -4.89 -0.46 -7.56
C SER A 154 -5.85 -1.10 -6.55
N GLU A 155 -5.47 -2.23 -5.96
CA GLU A 155 -6.23 -2.90 -4.90
C GLU A 155 -6.35 -2.01 -3.65
N LEU A 156 -5.25 -1.41 -3.18
CA LEU A 156 -5.28 -0.51 -2.02
C LEU A 156 -6.17 0.71 -2.26
N ILE A 157 -6.18 1.28 -3.47
CA ILE A 157 -7.10 2.38 -3.82
C ILE A 157 -8.55 1.93 -3.67
N VAL A 158 -8.90 0.77 -4.23
CA VAL A 158 -10.26 0.22 -4.14
C VAL A 158 -10.68 -0.03 -2.68
N VAL A 159 -9.80 -0.67 -1.89
CA VAL A 159 -10.10 -0.96 -0.48
C VAL A 159 -10.19 0.32 0.36
N THR A 160 -9.37 1.33 0.06
CA THR A 160 -9.44 2.64 0.71
C THR A 160 -10.81 3.28 0.47
N LEU A 161 -11.29 3.27 -0.78
CA LEU A 161 -12.61 3.81 -1.12
C LEU A 161 -13.74 3.04 -0.41
N LEU A 162 -13.67 1.71 -0.36
CA LEU A 162 -14.63 0.89 0.38
C LEU A 162 -14.63 1.18 1.89
N THR A 163 -13.43 1.37 2.47
CA THR A 163 -13.24 1.71 3.89
C THR A 163 -13.83 3.10 4.20
N LEU A 164 -13.64 4.08 3.32
CA LEU A 164 -14.21 5.42 3.44
C LEU A 164 -15.74 5.41 3.37
N VAL A 165 -16.32 4.68 2.41
CA VAL A 165 -17.78 4.51 2.29
C VAL A 165 -18.34 3.85 3.55
N SER A 166 -17.66 2.84 4.08
CA SER A 166 -18.04 2.15 5.32
C SER A 166 -18.03 3.08 6.54
N THR A 167 -17.01 3.94 6.63
CA THR A 167 -16.86 4.93 7.72
C THR A 167 -17.96 5.99 7.66
N LYS A 168 -18.23 6.55 6.47
CA LYS A 168 -19.33 7.53 6.29
C LYS A 168 -20.68 6.95 6.70
N LYS A 169 -20.94 5.70 6.35
CA LYS A 169 -22.19 5.01 6.73
C LYS A 169 -22.34 4.87 8.24
N LEU A 170 -21.24 4.62 8.97
CA LEU A 170 -21.27 4.54 10.44
C LEU A 170 -21.56 5.89 11.08
N ASN A 171 -20.87 6.94 10.65
CA ASN A 171 -21.06 8.29 11.20
C ASN A 171 -22.47 8.83 10.91
N SER A 172 -23.07 8.45 9.77
CA SER A 172 -24.47 8.80 9.47
C SER A 172 -25.49 8.10 10.37
N VAL A 173 -25.20 6.89 10.85
CA VAL A 173 -26.08 6.15 11.78
C VAL A 173 -25.88 6.64 13.21
N TYR A 174 -24.66 7.09 13.55
CA TYR A 174 -24.28 7.56 14.87
C TYR A 174 -24.47 9.05 15.12
N SER A 175 -25.00 9.82 14.15
CA SER A 175 -25.39 11.22 14.41
C SER A 175 -26.47 11.20 15.49
N PRO A 176 -26.16 11.58 16.74
CA PRO A 176 -27.18 11.69 17.75
C PRO A 176 -28.07 12.85 17.31
N ASN A 177 -29.37 12.72 17.51
CA ASN A 177 -30.17 13.90 17.75
C ASN A 177 -29.50 14.64 18.90
N PHE A 178 -28.73 15.69 18.60
CA PHE A 178 -28.51 16.78 19.53
C PHE A 178 -29.87 17.46 19.65
N GLU A 179 -30.76 16.90 20.46
CA GLU A 179 -31.76 17.72 21.13
C GLU A 179 -30.93 18.67 22.02
N PRO A 180 -30.96 19.99 21.76
CA PRO A 180 -30.45 20.91 22.74
C PRO A 180 -31.34 20.76 23.97
N LEU A 181 -30.77 20.24 25.06
CA LEU A 181 -31.32 20.36 26.41
C LEU A 181 -31.34 21.85 26.77
N VAL A 182 -32.31 22.57 26.20
CA VAL A 182 -32.90 23.76 26.77
C VAL A 182 -34.07 23.25 27.60
N GLU A 183 -33.86 23.01 28.88
CA GLU A 183 -34.77 23.43 29.94
C GLU A 183 -34.22 23.07 31.33
N MET A 184 -34.21 24.09 32.19
CA MET A 184 -34.10 24.08 33.66
C MET A 184 -32.72 24.03 34.32
N ALA A 185 -32.07 25.20 34.36
CA ALA A 185 -31.59 25.82 35.61
C ALA A 185 -31.47 27.34 35.44
#